data_AF-A0A1E5WE21-F1
#
_entry.id   AF-A0A1E5WE21-F1
#
_cell.length_a   1.000
_cell.length_b   1.000
_cell.length_c   1.000
_cell.angle_alpha   90.00
_cell.angle_beta   90.00
_cell.angle_gamma   90.00
#
_symmetry.space_group_name_H-M   'P 1'
#
loop_
_entity.id
_entity.type
_entity.pdbx_description
1 polymer ?
#
loop_
_entity_poly.entity_id
_entity_poly.type
_entity_poly.pdbx_seq_one_letter_code
_entity_poly.pdbx_strand_id
1 'polypeptide(L)'
;MDIARLPSEILVEVTASIATRSATPLIDIVNLRRSFLSVLRRCAASGNPEASYILGLEEFCNRRKASALRHLRRAMEHGHAAAAYMIGIINAARLTALAGRH
;
A
#
# COMPACT_ATOMS: atom_id res chain seq x y z
N MET A 1 -4.72 -13.09 24.17
CA MET A 1 -3.89 -12.05 23.54
C MET A 1 -3.96 -12.29 22.05
N ASP A 2 -4.84 -11.57 21.37
CA ASP A 2 -5.15 -11.80 19.96
C ASP A 2 -4.32 -10.84 19.10
N ILE A 3 -3.32 -11.42 18.44
CA ILE A 3 -2.31 -10.77 17.59
C ILE A 3 -2.84 -10.54 16.15
N ALA A 4 -4.12 -10.85 15.89
CA ALA A 4 -4.73 -10.85 14.56
C ALA A 4 -5.06 -9.46 13.97
N ARG A 5 -4.64 -8.38 14.61
CA ARG A 5 -4.89 -7.01 14.18
C ARG A 5 -3.66 -6.21 14.61
N LEU A 6 -2.71 -5.83 13.77
CA LEU A 6 -2.90 -4.68 12.89
C LEU A 6 -1.64 -4.47 12.01
N PRO A 7 -1.81 -4.36 10.68
CA PRO A 7 -0.89 -3.66 9.79
C PRO A 7 -0.99 -2.12 9.83
N SER A 8 -1.89 -1.55 10.65
CA SER A 8 -2.08 -0.08 10.81
C SER A 8 -1.61 0.50 12.15
N GLU A 9 -1.48 -0.30 13.21
CA GLU A 9 -1.01 0.20 14.52
C GLU A 9 0.49 0.45 14.55
N ILE A 10 1.30 -0.37 13.87
CA ILE A 10 2.75 -0.13 13.80
C ILE A 10 3.03 1.24 13.18
N LEU A 11 2.29 1.64 12.14
CA LEU A 11 2.45 2.96 11.56
C LEU A 11 1.99 4.05 12.54
N VAL A 12 0.84 3.91 13.19
CA VAL A 12 0.35 4.91 14.16
C VAL A 12 1.30 5.05 15.35
N GLU A 13 1.78 3.95 15.90
CA GLU A 13 2.70 3.91 17.04
C GLU A 13 4.08 4.47 16.68
N VAL A 14 4.64 4.09 15.52
CA VAL A 14 5.91 4.66 15.04
C VAL A 14 5.76 6.15 14.74
N THR A 15 4.64 6.58 14.17
CA THR A 15 4.37 8.00 13.90
C THR A 15 4.21 8.79 15.20
N ALA A 16 3.50 8.25 16.20
CA ALA A 16 3.34 8.84 17.52
C ALA A 16 4.67 8.90 18.31
N SER A 17 5.49 7.87 18.19
CA SER A 17 6.83 7.84 18.78
C SER A 17 7.75 8.89 18.15
N ILE A 18 7.74 9.04 16.83
CA ILE A 18 8.50 10.10 16.14
C ILE A 18 7.96 11.50 16.51
N ALA A 19 6.64 11.66 16.58
CA ALA A 19 5.99 12.92 16.96
C ALA A 19 6.39 13.41 18.36
N THR A 20 6.65 12.50 19.29
CA THR A 20 6.98 12.83 20.68
C THR A 20 8.48 12.95 20.94
N ARG A 21 9.33 12.29 20.14
CA ARG A 21 10.78 12.18 20.40
C ARG A 21 11.66 12.94 19.42
N SER A 22 11.15 13.32 18.26
CA SER A 22 11.91 14.05 17.25
C SER A 22 11.72 15.56 17.39
N ALA A 23 12.80 16.33 17.20
CA ALA A 23 12.75 17.78 17.05
C ALA A 23 12.15 18.21 15.69
N THR A 24 12.12 17.31 14.71
CA THR A 24 11.57 17.55 13.36
C THR A 24 10.63 16.43 12.90
N PRO A 25 9.50 16.18 13.60
CA PRO A 25 8.69 14.98 13.36
C PRO A 25 8.19 14.82 11.93
N LEU A 26 7.72 15.90 11.31
CA LEU A 26 7.17 15.85 9.95
C LEU A 26 8.25 15.45 8.92
N ILE A 27 9.46 15.98 9.08
CA ILE A 27 10.59 15.69 8.19
C ILE A 27 10.99 14.21 8.34
N ASP A 28 11.05 13.72 9.57
CA ASP A 28 11.45 12.33 9.86
C ASP A 28 10.41 11.32 9.40
N ILE A 29 9.12 11.60 9.58
CA ILE A 29 8.02 10.76 9.05
C ILE A 29 8.09 10.68 7.53
N VAL A 30 8.33 11.80 6.85
CA VAL A 30 8.47 11.84 5.38
C VAL A 30 9.69 11.05 4.92
N ASN A 31 10.82 11.20 5.61
CA ASN A 31 12.05 10.45 5.31
C ASN A 31 11.88 8.95 5.54
N LEU A 32 11.25 8.56 6.65
CA LEU A 32 10.94 7.17 6.96
C LEU A 32 10.05 6.56 5.87
N ARG A 33 8.97 7.24 5.48
CA ARG A 33 8.10 6.78 4.39
C ARG A 33 8.89 6.62 3.09
N ARG A 34 9.76 7.57 2.74
CA ARG A 34 10.60 7.49 1.54
C ARG A 34 11.52 6.27 1.56
N SER A 35 12.20 6.02 2.68
CA SER A 35 13.08 4.87 2.86
C SER A 35 12.31 3.55 2.80
N PHE A 36 11.16 3.48 3.46
CA PHE A 36 10.29 2.31 3.43
C PHE A 36 9.83 1.97 2.01
N LEU A 37 9.35 2.97 1.26
CA LEU A 37 8.96 2.77 -0.15
C LEU A 37 10.14 2.36 -1.03
N SER A 38 11.36 2.83 -0.75
CA SER A 38 12.56 2.40 -1.47
C SER A 38 12.85 0.91 -1.26
N VAL A 39 12.77 0.43 -0.02
CA VAL A 39 12.92 -0.99 0.32
C VAL A 39 11.84 -1.83 -0.36
N LEU A 40 10.57 -1.43 -0.27
CA LEU A 40 9.47 -2.14 -0.93
C LEU A 40 9.67 -2.26 -2.44
N ARG A 41 10.15 -1.20 -3.11
CA ARG A 41 10.45 -1.26 -4.56
C ARG A 41 11.51 -2.29 -4.88
N ARG A 42 12.56 -2.40 -4.06
CA ARG A 42 13.62 -3.41 -4.24
C ARG A 42 13.07 -4.83 -4.03
N CYS A 43 12.28 -5.06 -2.98
CA CYS A 43 11.65 -6.36 -2.73
C CYS A 43 10.66 -6.74 -3.84
N ALA A 44 9.84 -5.79 -4.31
CA ALA A 44 8.93 -6.04 -5.42
C ALA A 44 9.71 -6.33 -6.72
N ALA A 45 10.83 -5.64 -6.95
CA ALA A 45 11.72 -5.92 -8.09
C ALA A 45 12.29 -7.35 -8.03
N SER A 46 12.63 -7.84 -6.84
CA SER A 46 13.09 -9.23 -6.61
C SER A 46 11.97 -10.28 -6.62
N GLY A 47 10.74 -9.90 -7.00
CA GLY A 47 9.61 -10.83 -7.12
C GLY A 47 8.85 -11.10 -5.84
N ASN A 48 9.07 -10.31 -4.77
CA ASN A 48 8.30 -10.47 -3.53
C ASN A 48 6.81 -10.07 -3.77
N PRO A 49 5.86 -11.00 -3.59
CA PRO A 49 4.44 -10.74 -3.83
C PRO A 49 3.84 -9.74 -2.84
N GLU A 50 4.20 -9.82 -1.56
CA GLU A 50 3.73 -8.92 -0.49
C GLU A 50 4.15 -7.48 -0.76
N ALA A 51 5.41 -7.26 -1.11
CA ALA A 51 5.91 -5.93 -1.45
C ALA A 51 5.21 -5.34 -2.68
N SER A 52 4.92 -6.18 -3.68
CA SER A 52 4.12 -5.77 -4.84
C SER A 52 2.69 -5.43 -4.44
N TYR A 53 2.08 -6.16 -3.51
CA TYR A 53 0.75 -5.87 -2.99
C TYR A 53 0.71 -4.52 -2.26
N ILE A 54 1.62 -4.29 -1.30
CA ILE A 54 1.69 -3.05 -0.51
C ILE A 54 1.92 -1.83 -1.41
N LEU A 55 2.83 -1.91 -2.40
CA LEU A 55 3.01 -0.83 -3.39
C LEU A 55 1.74 -0.59 -4.21
N GLY A 56 1.01 -1.65 -4.55
CA GLY A 56 -0.27 -1.56 -5.23
C GLY A 56 -1.31 -0.76 -4.44
N LEU A 57 -1.41 -1.01 -3.13
CA LEU A 57 -2.29 -0.26 -2.23
C LEU A 57 -1.87 1.21 -2.10
N GLU A 58 -0.58 1.46 -1.92
CA GLU A 58 -0.02 2.82 -1.83
C GLU A 58 -0.32 3.64 -3.08
N GLU A 59 -0.11 3.09 -4.27
CA GLU A 59 -0.41 3.78 -5.53
C GLU A 59 -1.92 4.00 -5.70
N PHE A 60 -2.76 3.08 -5.23
CA PHE A 60 -4.22 3.26 -5.27
C PHE A 60 -4.67 4.40 -4.35
N CYS A 61 -4.18 4.46 -3.12
CA CYS A 61 -4.45 5.55 -2.17
C CYS A 61 -4.00 6.91 -2.74
N ASN A 62 -2.88 6.94 -3.47
CA ASN A 62 -2.39 8.12 -4.18
C ASN A 62 -3.09 8.38 -5.53
N ARG A 63 -4.25 7.73 -5.79
CA ARG A 63 -5.08 7.84 -7.00
C ARG A 63 -4.38 7.45 -8.31
N ARG A 64 -3.26 6.71 -8.25
CA ARG A 64 -2.52 6.22 -9.42
C ARG A 64 -2.99 4.82 -9.82
N LYS A 65 -4.26 4.72 -10.24
CA LYS A 65 -4.96 3.44 -10.52
C LYS A 65 -4.21 2.50 -11.47
N ALA A 66 -3.61 3.02 -12.55
CA ALA A 66 -2.89 2.19 -13.52
C ALA A 66 -1.64 1.53 -12.91
N SER A 67 -0.85 2.29 -12.15
CA SER A 67 0.32 1.79 -11.41
C SER A 67 -0.09 0.80 -10.33
N ALA A 68 -1.17 1.09 -9.60
CA ALA A 68 -1.74 0.20 -8.60
C ALA A 68 -2.09 -1.18 -9.19
N LEU A 69 -2.85 -1.20 -10.30
CA LEU A 69 -3.25 -2.44 -10.96
C LEU A 69 -2.04 -3.24 -11.49
N ARG A 70 -0.99 -2.58 -11.98
CA ARG A 70 0.25 -3.26 -12.39
C ARG A 70 0.91 -4.00 -11.22
N HIS A 71 1.05 -3.32 -10.08
CA HIS A 71 1.66 -3.91 -8.89
C HIS A 71 0.81 -5.03 -8.29
N LEU A 72 -0.51 -4.85 -8.23
CA LEU A 72 -1.44 -5.88 -7.74
C LEU A 72 -1.48 -7.11 -8.65
N ARG A 73 -1.41 -6.95 -9.98
CA ARG A 73 -1.31 -8.10 -10.90
C ARG A 73 -0.04 -8.90 -10.67
N ARG A 74 1.10 -8.22 -10.51
CA ARG A 74 2.37 -8.89 -10.21
C ARG A 74 2.29 -9.68 -8.90
N ALA A 75 1.67 -9.10 -7.86
CA ALA A 75 1.45 -9.78 -6.59
C ALA A 75 0.56 -11.03 -6.76
N MET A 76 -0.54 -10.92 -7.50
CA MET A 76 -1.46 -12.01 -7.79
C MET A 76 -0.78 -13.15 -8.57
N GLU A 77 -0.02 -12.82 -9.61
CA GLU A 77 0.74 -13.78 -10.43
C GLU A 77 1.78 -14.57 -9.60
N HIS A 78 2.25 -13.98 -8.50
CA HIS A 78 3.21 -14.60 -7.57
C HIS A 78 2.53 -15.17 -6.31
N GLY A 79 1.21 -15.43 -6.35
CA GLY A 79 0.49 -16.17 -5.31
C GLY A 79 -0.20 -15.32 -4.23
N HIS A 80 -0.22 -13.99 -4.34
CA HIS A 80 -0.87 -13.13 -3.35
C HIS A 80 -2.40 -13.04 -3.56
N ALA A 81 -3.15 -13.95 -2.94
CA ALA A 81 -4.61 -14.06 -3.14
C ALA A 81 -5.39 -12.75 -2.88
N ALA A 82 -5.02 -11.97 -1.86
CA ALA A 82 -5.69 -10.70 -1.54
C ALA A 82 -5.52 -9.63 -2.64
N ALA A 83 -4.55 -9.79 -3.54
CA ALA A 83 -4.35 -8.87 -4.65
C ALA A 83 -5.46 -9.00 -5.72
N ALA A 84 -5.93 -10.23 -5.98
CA ALA A 84 -7.06 -10.48 -6.88
C ALA A 84 -8.34 -9.81 -6.38
N TYR A 85 -8.62 -9.94 -5.08
CA TYR A 85 -9.76 -9.28 -4.43
C TYR A 85 -9.68 -7.75 -4.58
N MET A 86 -8.52 -7.15 -4.31
CA MET A 86 -8.32 -5.71 -4.45
C MET A 86 -8.48 -5.22 -5.90
N ILE A 87 -8.00 -5.98 -6.89
CA ILE A 87 -8.23 -5.69 -8.31
C ILE A 87 -9.75 -5.67 -8.62
N GLY A 88 -10.51 -6.63 -8.07
CA GLY A 88 -11.96 -6.68 -8.17
C GLY A 88 -12.62 -5.40 -7.66
N ILE A 89 -12.26 -4.93 -6.46
CA ILE A 89 -12.76 -3.67 -5.88
C ILE A 89 -12.45 -2.47 -6.79
N ILE A 90 -11.21 -2.35 -7.25
CA ILE A 90 -10.78 -1.23 -8.09
C ILE A 90 -11.58 -1.18 -9.41
N ASN A 91 -11.83 -2.35 -10.01
CA ASN A 91 -12.60 -2.46 -11.25
C ASN A 91 -14.10 -2.23 -11.03
N ALA A 92 -14.68 -2.75 -9.95
CA ALA A 92 -16.07 -2.51 -9.60
C ALA A 92 -16.35 -1.01 -9.38
N ALA A 93 -15.46 -0.33 -8.65
CA ALA A 93 -15.54 1.13 -8.45
C ALA A 93 -15.41 1.93 -9.76
N ARG A 94 -14.79 1.36 -10.80
CA ARG A 94 -14.74 1.98 -12.13
C ARG A 94 -16.07 1.81 -12.87
N LEU A 95 -16.68 0.65 -12.81
CA LEU A 95 -17.94 0.36 -13.49
C LEU A 95 -19.09 1.21 -12.92
N THR A 96 -19.18 1.38 -11.60
CA THR A 96 -20.18 2.24 -10.97
C THR A 96 -20.01 3.71 -11.36
N ALA A 97 -18.77 4.19 -11.44
CA ALA A 97 -18.47 5.56 -11.88
C ALA A 97 -18.80 5.82 -13.36
N LEU A 98 -18.85 4.77 -14.19
CA LEU A 98 -19.27 4.87 -15.60
C LEU A 98 -20.79 4.73 -15.75
N ALA A 99 -21.42 3.89 -14.94
CA ALA A 99 -22.87 3.66 -14.97
C ALA A 99 -23.68 4.87 -14.45
N GLY A 100 -23.14 5.65 -13.51
CA GLY A 100 -23.78 6.87 -12.99
C GLY A 100 -23.61 8.12 -13.87
N ARG A 101 -23.21 7.98 -15.14
CA ARG A 101 -23.08 9.08 -16.12
C ARG A 101 -24.22 9.11 -17.16
N HIS A 102 -25.31 8.41 -16.90
CA HIS A 102 -26.58 8.46 -17.65
C HIS A 102 -27.67 9.05 -16.77
#